data_AF-A0A2G3K1F1-F1
#
_entry.id   AF-A0A2G3K1F1-F1
#
_cell.length_a   1.000
_cell.length_b   1.000
_cell.length_c   1.000
_cell.angle_alpha   90.00
_cell.angle_beta   90.00
_cell.angle_gamma   90.00
#
_symmetry.space_group_name_H-M   'P 1'
#
loop_
_entity.id
_entity.type
_entity.pdbx_description
1 polymer ?
#
loop_
_entity_poly.entity_id
_entity_poly.type
_entity_poly.pdbx_seq_one_letter_code
_entity_poly.pdbx_strand_id
1 'polypeptide(L)'
;MSPTLIWWCMAYPQIGGHYNYMSIVDQLTRHEWPYLLGICAILLAALYRFRPDERRNVLLTLLFLALGIAGLLVAQLAASLEMSQGAAVLKEIFTILLGLVVIRLFGLALFRLLLVSMRVQTPRILEDVVVILAYLAWGMVRLRYAGLDLSQLITTSAVLTAVIAFAMQDTLGNILSGVALQLDESLELGQWVVLSDVSGKVLQVGWRSTLLETRNGETVVVPNAWLMKNSFRVLGKRFIGHGMLWRRWVWFDIAWELPPAKVIAVIQNAILDGRIHGVSSEPPAQAILMETRDGVARYALRYWLTDFTADDTTDSQARAHVLTALVRYGIPLASSTQNVLMTKDNDKTAAQRQSIDIQRRMDALEGVTLFADFTAEERRHLAEQLSFAPFEEGDVISRQGAVAHWLYILTCGEVDVWRDYGTPIAERLGRIKSCGFFGEMGLMTGAPRTATVVAACYVECYRLDRVSFEAILTARPALADALSHILAERLNDNHLHSVTQTDIPAPPREAELLERIRRFFGL
;
A
#
# COMPACT_ATOMS: atom_id res chain seq x y z
N MET A 1 42.64 15.65 0.60
CA MET A 1 43.41 14.59 -0.09
C MET A 1 44.35 15.26 -1.08
N SER A 2 45.65 15.00 -0.97
CA SER A 2 46.73 15.77 -1.58
C SER A 2 46.77 15.68 -3.12
N PRO A 3 47.07 16.78 -3.84
CA PRO A 3 47.16 16.82 -5.31
C PRO A 3 48.54 16.36 -5.81
N THR A 4 49.11 15.32 -5.23
CA THR A 4 50.52 14.94 -5.45
C THR A 4 50.73 13.89 -6.54
N LEU A 5 49.67 13.31 -7.12
CA LEU A 5 49.79 12.26 -8.15
C LEU A 5 49.76 12.79 -9.61
N ILE A 6 49.35 14.04 -9.83
CA ILE A 6 49.25 14.61 -11.19
C ILE A 6 50.52 15.40 -11.59
N TRP A 7 51.37 15.75 -10.62
CA TRP A 7 52.57 16.57 -10.85
C TRP A 7 53.83 15.82 -11.27
N TRP A 8 53.83 14.48 -11.26
CA TRP A 8 55.04 13.70 -11.55
C TRP A 8 55.42 13.65 -13.04
N CYS A 9 54.57 14.15 -13.94
CA CYS A 9 54.83 14.18 -15.39
C CYS A 9 55.28 15.55 -15.95
N MET A 10 55.41 16.60 -15.14
CA MET A 10 55.70 17.97 -15.62
C MET A 10 57.10 18.51 -15.30
N ALA A 11 57.96 17.76 -14.60
CA ALA A 11 59.31 18.20 -14.27
C ALA A 11 60.37 17.26 -14.86
N TYR A 12 60.65 17.40 -16.17
CA TYR A 12 61.97 17.05 -16.70
C TYR A 12 62.42 18.13 -17.69
N PRO A 13 63.63 18.71 -17.53
CA PRO A 13 64.08 19.80 -18.38
C PRO A 13 64.37 19.30 -19.80
N GLN A 14 64.14 20.18 -20.76
CA GLN A 14 64.70 20.10 -22.10
C GLN A 14 66.22 19.87 -22.02
N ILE A 15 66.70 18.74 -22.55
CA ILE A 15 68.13 18.52 -22.81
C ILE A 15 68.29 18.53 -24.32
N GLY A 16 68.67 19.70 -24.84
CA GLY A 16 69.30 19.82 -26.14
C GLY A 16 70.71 19.22 -26.10
N GLY A 17 71.12 18.66 -27.23
CA GLY A 17 72.52 18.51 -27.63
C GLY A 17 73.37 17.53 -26.82
N HIS A 18 73.45 16.28 -27.31
CA HIS A 18 74.62 15.40 -27.42
C HIS A 18 74.19 13.94 -27.24
N TYR A 19 74.32 13.15 -28.31
CA TYR A 19 74.11 11.70 -28.31
C TYR A 19 75.18 11.02 -27.45
N ASN A 20 74.94 10.96 -26.14
CA ASN A 20 75.77 10.15 -25.25
C ASN A 20 75.23 8.72 -25.32
N TYR A 21 75.98 7.84 -25.97
CA TYR A 21 75.73 6.40 -26.02
C TYR A 21 75.92 5.80 -24.61
N MET A 22 74.93 5.99 -23.75
CA MET A 22 74.88 5.33 -22.45
C MET A 22 74.81 3.82 -22.66
N SER A 23 75.68 3.06 -22.00
CA SER A 23 75.73 1.60 -22.13
C SER A 23 74.38 0.98 -21.70
N ILE A 24 73.94 -0.10 -22.34
CA ILE A 24 72.76 -0.88 -21.90
C ILE A 24 72.88 -1.27 -20.43
N VAL A 25 74.11 -1.49 -19.96
CA VAL A 25 74.41 -1.80 -18.57
C VAL A 25 73.96 -0.64 -17.68
N ASP A 26 74.29 0.62 -17.99
CA ASP A 26 73.84 1.79 -17.21
C ASP A 26 72.33 2.08 -17.30
N GLN A 27 71.65 1.65 -18.37
CA GLN A 27 70.19 1.72 -18.46
C GLN A 27 69.50 0.60 -17.67
N LEU A 28 70.06 -0.62 -17.65
CA LEU A 28 69.56 -1.75 -16.86
C LEU A 28 69.95 -1.69 -15.37
N THR A 29 71.01 -0.98 -15.00
CA THR A 29 71.44 -0.78 -13.60
C THR A 29 70.80 0.45 -12.94
N ARG A 30 69.95 1.20 -13.65
CA ARG A 30 69.03 2.14 -12.99
C ARG A 30 68.17 1.36 -11.98
N HIS A 31 67.98 1.94 -10.80
CA HIS A 31 67.50 1.29 -9.58
C HIS A 31 66.17 0.49 -9.69
N GLU A 32 65.44 0.53 -10.80
CA GLU A 32 64.07 -0.04 -10.90
C GLU A 32 63.98 -1.31 -11.78
N TRP A 33 64.86 -1.46 -12.79
CA TRP A 33 64.86 -2.60 -13.72
C TRP A 33 65.16 -3.97 -13.10
N PRO A 34 66.11 -4.14 -12.17
CA PRO A 34 66.38 -5.45 -11.57
C PRO A 34 65.18 -5.96 -10.74
N TYR A 35 64.44 -5.05 -10.09
CA TYR A 35 63.21 -5.43 -9.37
C TYR A 35 62.11 -5.89 -10.33
N LEU A 36 61.92 -5.20 -11.45
CA LEU A 36 60.94 -5.59 -12.47
C LEU A 36 61.27 -6.97 -13.07
N LEU A 37 62.54 -7.22 -13.42
CA LEU A 37 62.99 -8.51 -13.93
C LEU A 37 62.82 -9.63 -12.90
N GLY A 38 63.14 -9.35 -11.63
CA GLY A 38 62.90 -10.29 -10.52
C GLY A 38 61.43 -10.64 -10.36
N ILE A 39 60.54 -9.64 -10.38
CA ILE A 39 59.08 -9.84 -10.32
C ILE A 39 58.61 -10.68 -11.52
N CYS A 40 59.03 -10.34 -12.74
CA CYS A 40 58.67 -11.11 -13.94
C CYS A 40 59.11 -12.57 -13.85
N ALA A 41 60.32 -12.85 -13.35
CA ALA A 41 60.81 -14.21 -13.15
C ALA A 41 59.97 -14.97 -12.11
N ILE A 42 59.63 -14.34 -10.98
CA ILE A 42 58.77 -14.93 -9.95
C ILE A 42 57.37 -15.22 -10.51
N LEU A 43 56.78 -14.29 -11.26
CA LEU A 43 55.45 -14.46 -11.85
C LEU A 43 55.44 -15.60 -12.89
N LEU A 44 56.46 -15.67 -13.75
CA LEU A 44 56.61 -16.76 -14.72
C LEU A 44 56.75 -18.12 -14.02
N ALA A 45 57.59 -18.20 -12.98
CA ALA A 45 57.78 -19.43 -12.21
C ALA A 45 56.49 -19.85 -11.48
N ALA A 46 55.79 -18.90 -10.86
CA ALA A 46 54.52 -19.14 -10.19
C ALA A 46 53.44 -19.62 -11.18
N LEU A 47 53.28 -18.96 -12.33
CA LEU A 47 52.34 -19.37 -13.37
C LEU A 47 52.66 -20.76 -13.91
N TYR A 48 53.93 -21.06 -14.21
CA TYR A 48 54.36 -22.36 -14.71
C TYR A 48 54.09 -23.50 -13.70
N ARG A 49 54.29 -23.21 -12.41
CA ARG A 49 54.15 -24.19 -11.31
C ARG A 49 52.71 -24.44 -10.90
N PHE A 50 51.89 -23.39 -10.82
CA PHE A 50 50.53 -23.45 -10.26
C PHE A 50 49.43 -23.56 -11.32
N ARG A 51 49.70 -23.25 -12.60
CA ARG A 51 48.73 -23.33 -13.70
C ARG A 51 49.24 -24.20 -14.84
N PRO A 52 49.07 -25.54 -14.77
CA PRO A 52 49.53 -26.45 -15.82
C PRO A 52 48.86 -26.17 -17.17
N ASP A 53 47.59 -25.75 -17.16
CA ASP A 53 46.82 -25.41 -18.38
C ASP A 53 47.40 -24.21 -19.15
N GLU A 54 48.11 -23.32 -18.46
CA GLU A 54 48.69 -22.10 -19.04
C GLU A 54 50.16 -22.26 -19.43
N ARG A 55 50.78 -23.44 -19.25
CA ARG A 55 52.22 -23.65 -19.50
C ARG A 55 52.63 -23.27 -20.91
N ARG A 56 51.82 -23.57 -21.92
CA ARG A 56 52.08 -23.17 -23.31
C ARG A 56 52.15 -21.65 -23.45
N ASN A 57 51.23 -20.92 -22.81
CA ASN A 57 51.20 -19.46 -22.85
C ASN A 57 52.36 -18.84 -22.07
N VAL A 58 52.75 -19.45 -20.94
CA VAL A 58 53.94 -19.04 -20.17
C VAL A 58 55.22 -19.24 -20.99
N LEU A 59 55.37 -20.40 -21.67
CA LEU A 59 56.52 -20.68 -22.53
C LEU A 59 56.59 -19.72 -23.72
N LEU A 60 55.46 -19.42 -24.36
CA LEU A 60 55.40 -18.41 -25.43
C LEU A 60 55.77 -17.02 -24.90
N THR A 61 55.30 -16.65 -23.71
CA THR A 61 55.64 -15.37 -23.08
C THR A 61 57.14 -15.28 -22.76
N LEU A 62 57.72 -16.37 -22.25
CA LEU A 62 59.16 -16.48 -22.01
C LEU A 62 59.97 -16.38 -23.31
N LEU A 63 59.52 -17.03 -24.39
CA LEU A 63 60.15 -16.94 -25.70
C LEU A 63 60.15 -15.49 -26.23
N PHE A 64 59.01 -14.80 -26.17
CA PHE A 64 58.92 -13.40 -26.59
C PHE A 64 59.72 -12.46 -25.67
N LEU A 65 59.80 -12.75 -24.38
CA LEU A 65 60.65 -12.01 -23.44
C LEU A 65 62.13 -12.15 -23.83
N ALA A 66 62.58 -13.39 -24.08
CA ALA A 66 63.94 -13.67 -24.53
C ALA A 66 64.25 -13.02 -25.88
N LEU A 67 63.31 -13.09 -26.83
CA LEU A 67 63.41 -12.43 -28.13
C LEU A 67 63.52 -10.90 -28.00
N GLY A 68 62.72 -10.30 -27.12
CA GLY A 68 62.77 -8.86 -26.83
C GLY A 68 64.13 -8.43 -26.27
N ILE A 69 64.64 -9.17 -25.28
CA ILE A 69 65.96 -8.90 -24.68
C ILE A 69 67.07 -9.08 -25.71
N ALA A 70 67.06 -10.17 -26.48
CA ALA A 70 68.04 -10.42 -27.54
C ALA A 70 68.01 -9.31 -28.61
N GLY A 71 66.82 -8.87 -29.00
CA GLY A 71 66.65 -7.77 -29.95
C GLY A 71 67.21 -6.44 -29.46
N LEU A 72 67.05 -6.12 -28.17
CA LEU A 72 67.68 -4.94 -27.56
C LEU A 72 69.21 -5.03 -27.54
N LEU A 73 69.77 -6.21 -27.28
CA LEU A 73 71.22 -6.43 -27.35
C LEU A 73 71.76 -6.23 -28.79
N VAL A 74 71.03 -6.73 -29.79
CA VAL A 74 71.37 -6.52 -31.21
C VAL A 74 71.29 -5.03 -31.59
N ALA A 75 70.27 -4.32 -31.12
CA ALA A 75 70.15 -2.88 -31.34
C ALA A 75 71.35 -2.11 -30.76
N GLN A 76 71.83 -2.51 -29.57
CA GLN A 76 73.01 -1.91 -28.97
C GLN A 76 74.29 -2.25 -29.70
N LEU A 77 74.43 -3.48 -30.19
CA LEU A 77 75.57 -3.89 -31.01
C LEU A 77 75.60 -3.07 -32.32
N ALA A 78 74.45 -2.92 -32.98
CA ALA A 78 74.34 -2.07 -34.17
C ALA A 78 74.70 -0.60 -33.88
N ALA A 79 74.31 -0.09 -32.71
CA ALA A 79 74.71 1.24 -32.24
C ALA A 79 76.23 1.36 -32.06
N SER A 80 76.90 0.32 -31.55
CA SER A 80 78.36 0.29 -31.39
C SER A 80 79.13 0.16 -32.72
N LEU A 81 78.46 -0.30 -33.78
CA LEU A 81 78.99 -0.39 -35.15
C LEU A 81 78.67 0.87 -35.99
N GLU A 82 78.38 2.00 -35.33
CA GLU A 82 78.07 3.30 -35.95
C GLU A 82 76.80 3.35 -36.85
N MET A 83 75.98 2.29 -36.87
CA MET A 83 74.69 2.26 -37.56
C MET A 83 73.59 2.95 -36.74
N SER A 84 73.77 4.24 -36.46
CA SER A 84 72.99 5.00 -35.47
C SER A 84 71.47 5.03 -35.73
N GLN A 85 71.05 5.25 -36.99
CA GLN A 85 69.62 5.31 -37.33
C GLN A 85 68.94 3.95 -37.22
N GLY A 86 69.56 2.90 -37.76
CA GLY A 86 69.02 1.53 -37.71
C GLY A 86 68.94 0.99 -36.27
N ALA A 87 69.95 1.29 -35.46
CA ALA A 87 69.97 0.92 -34.04
C ALA A 87 68.85 1.58 -33.23
N ALA A 88 68.55 2.86 -33.50
CA ALA A 88 67.48 3.58 -32.82
C ALA A 88 66.10 2.98 -33.13
N VAL A 89 65.81 2.69 -34.40
CA VAL A 89 64.55 2.06 -34.80
C VAL A 89 64.41 0.66 -34.20
N LEU A 90 65.48 -0.14 -34.24
CA LEU A 90 65.48 -1.49 -33.68
C LEU A 90 65.24 -1.49 -32.17
N LYS A 91 65.86 -0.54 -31.46
CA LYS A 91 65.66 -0.34 -30.02
C LYS A 91 64.20 -0.03 -29.70
N GLU A 92 63.55 0.85 -30.47
CA GLU A 92 62.15 1.22 -30.25
C GLU A 92 61.20 0.03 -30.48
N ILE A 93 61.39 -0.73 -31.57
CA ILE A 93 60.59 -1.91 -31.89
C ILE A 93 60.65 -2.93 -30.74
N PHE A 94 61.85 -3.26 -30.26
CA PHE A 94 62.01 -4.24 -29.20
C PHE A 94 61.61 -3.72 -27.81
N THR A 95 61.69 -2.40 -27.58
CA THR A 95 61.15 -1.79 -26.35
C THR A 95 59.62 -1.88 -26.32
N ILE A 96 58.96 -1.64 -27.45
CA ILE A 96 57.51 -1.82 -27.58
C ILE A 96 57.14 -3.29 -27.31
N LEU A 97 57.81 -4.23 -27.99
CA LEU A 97 57.59 -5.67 -27.80
C LEU A 97 57.75 -6.08 -26.33
N LEU A 98 58.82 -5.63 -25.68
CA LEU A 98 59.09 -5.98 -24.28
C LEU A 98 57.97 -5.51 -23.35
N GLY A 99 57.48 -4.28 -23.53
CA GLY A 99 56.35 -3.79 -22.73
C GLY A 99 55.05 -4.55 -22.96
N LEU A 100 54.75 -4.95 -24.21
CA LEU A 100 53.60 -5.82 -24.50
C LEU A 100 53.73 -7.18 -23.78
N VAL A 101 54.92 -7.78 -23.78
CA VAL A 101 55.18 -9.05 -23.10
C VAL A 101 55.02 -8.92 -21.58
N VAL A 102 55.54 -7.82 -20.99
CA VAL A 102 55.41 -7.54 -19.56
C VAL A 102 53.93 -7.36 -19.19
N ILE A 103 53.18 -6.56 -19.93
CA ILE A 103 51.74 -6.35 -19.68
C ILE A 103 50.97 -7.68 -19.77
N ARG A 104 51.27 -8.51 -20.77
CA ARG A 104 50.67 -9.84 -20.90
C ARG A 104 50.97 -10.72 -19.69
N LEU A 105 52.22 -10.74 -19.22
CA LEU A 105 52.63 -11.50 -18.05
C LEU A 105 51.88 -11.05 -16.79
N PHE A 106 51.80 -9.75 -16.55
CA PHE A 106 51.04 -9.19 -15.44
C PHE A 106 49.54 -9.47 -15.56
N GLY A 107 48.97 -9.43 -16.76
CA GLY A 107 47.58 -9.81 -17.03
C GLY A 107 47.32 -11.28 -16.67
N LEU A 108 48.15 -12.20 -17.18
CA LEU A 108 48.07 -13.62 -16.83
C LEU A 108 48.23 -13.84 -15.33
N ALA A 109 49.17 -13.15 -14.67
CA ALA A 109 49.33 -13.25 -13.22
C ALA A 109 48.10 -12.73 -12.46
N LEU A 110 47.56 -11.57 -12.83
CA LEU A 110 46.40 -10.98 -12.18
C LEU A 110 45.16 -11.88 -12.32
N PHE A 111 44.81 -12.26 -13.56
CA PHE A 111 43.57 -12.99 -13.84
C PHE A 111 43.66 -14.49 -13.59
N ARG A 112 44.82 -15.12 -13.80
CA ARG A 112 44.99 -16.58 -13.66
C ARG A 112 45.60 -16.99 -12.32
N LEU A 113 46.31 -16.11 -11.63
CA LEU A 113 46.89 -16.43 -10.31
C LEU A 113 46.16 -15.70 -9.19
N LEU A 114 46.18 -14.36 -9.18
CA LEU A 114 45.73 -13.55 -8.04
C LEU A 114 44.21 -13.61 -7.82
N LEU A 115 43.41 -13.29 -8.85
CA LEU A 115 41.94 -13.25 -8.71
C LEU A 115 41.33 -14.62 -8.42
N VAL A 116 41.87 -15.68 -9.04
CA VAL A 116 41.40 -17.04 -8.75
C VAL A 116 41.80 -17.48 -7.34
N SER A 117 42.96 -17.03 -6.84
CA SER A 117 43.34 -17.28 -5.43
C SER A 117 42.37 -16.61 -4.45
N MET A 118 41.74 -15.51 -4.86
CA MET A 118 40.64 -14.85 -4.11
C MET A 118 39.25 -15.43 -4.40
N ARG A 119 39.15 -16.57 -5.10
CA ARG A 119 37.88 -17.20 -5.53
C ARG A 119 36.97 -16.31 -6.39
N VAL A 120 37.55 -15.30 -7.06
CA VAL A 120 36.82 -14.45 -7.99
C VAL A 120 36.85 -15.09 -9.39
N GLN A 121 35.68 -15.40 -9.94
CA GLN A 121 35.57 -15.87 -11.32
C GLN A 121 35.36 -14.67 -12.25
N THR A 122 36.37 -14.31 -13.03
CA THR A 122 36.26 -13.22 -14.00
C THR A 122 35.82 -13.74 -15.37
N PRO A 123 34.86 -13.08 -16.04
CA PRO A 123 34.56 -13.38 -17.43
C PRO A 123 35.77 -13.05 -18.32
N ARG A 124 36.04 -13.90 -19.32
CA ARG A 124 37.21 -13.77 -20.22
C ARG A 124 37.28 -12.40 -20.90
N ILE A 125 36.13 -11.82 -21.23
CA ILE A 125 36.02 -10.50 -21.87
C ILE A 125 36.64 -9.41 -20.99
N LEU A 126 36.54 -9.50 -19.66
CA LEU A 126 37.12 -8.51 -18.76
C LEU A 126 38.66 -8.54 -18.79
N GLU A 127 39.24 -9.74 -18.84
CA GLU A 127 40.69 -9.92 -19.02
C GLU A 127 41.15 -9.28 -20.33
N ASP A 128 40.49 -9.62 -21.44
CA ASP A 128 40.83 -9.11 -22.77
C ASP A 128 40.72 -7.58 -22.82
N VAL A 129 39.66 -6.98 -22.28
CA VAL A 129 39.46 -5.52 -22.26
C VAL A 129 40.54 -4.84 -21.43
N VAL A 130 40.85 -5.33 -20.23
CA VAL A 130 41.87 -4.72 -19.36
C VAL A 130 43.26 -4.81 -20.00
N VAL A 131 43.61 -5.94 -20.61
CA VAL A 131 44.90 -6.14 -21.28
C VAL A 131 45.01 -5.27 -22.54
N ILE A 132 43.96 -5.17 -23.36
CA ILE A 132 43.93 -4.30 -24.54
C ILE A 132 44.10 -2.84 -24.14
N LEU A 133 43.39 -2.37 -23.11
CA LEU A 133 43.54 -1.01 -22.60
C LEU A 133 44.97 -0.73 -22.12
N ALA A 134 45.59 -1.70 -21.44
CA ALA A 134 46.99 -1.60 -21.03
C ALA A 134 47.95 -1.53 -22.23
N TYR A 135 47.72 -2.31 -23.30
CA TYR A 135 48.49 -2.21 -24.54
C TYR A 135 48.34 -0.86 -25.22
N LEU A 136 47.11 -0.33 -25.32
CA LEU A 136 46.86 1.00 -25.89
C LEU A 136 47.56 2.09 -25.06
N ALA A 137 47.48 2.02 -23.74
CA ALA A 137 48.17 2.95 -22.84
C ALA A 137 49.70 2.88 -23.00
N TRP A 138 50.27 1.67 -23.10
CA TRP A 138 51.69 1.49 -23.34
C TRP A 138 52.15 2.05 -24.69
N GLY A 139 51.41 1.74 -25.76
CA GLY A 139 51.65 2.32 -27.07
C GLY A 139 51.63 3.85 -27.02
N MET A 140 50.63 4.41 -26.35
CA MET A 140 50.49 5.86 -26.17
C MET A 140 51.70 6.48 -25.44
N VAL A 141 52.18 5.86 -24.35
CA VAL A 141 53.40 6.29 -23.65
C VAL A 141 54.61 6.27 -24.59
N ARG A 142 54.76 5.23 -25.42
CA ARG A 142 55.88 5.14 -26.38
C ARG A 142 55.80 6.19 -27.48
N LEU A 143 54.62 6.44 -28.05
CA LEU A 143 54.44 7.51 -29.03
C LEU A 143 54.79 8.89 -28.45
N ARG A 144 54.45 9.14 -27.17
CA ARG A 144 54.84 10.38 -26.48
C ARG A 144 56.35 10.53 -26.37
N TYR A 145 57.06 9.46 -25.98
CA TYR A 145 58.52 9.48 -25.91
C TYR A 145 59.19 9.63 -27.28
N ALA A 146 58.54 9.18 -28.35
CA ALA A 146 58.97 9.42 -29.72
C ALA A 146 58.76 10.88 -30.20
N GLY A 147 58.21 11.76 -29.35
CA GLY A 147 58.04 13.18 -29.64
C GLY A 147 56.71 13.53 -30.34
N LEU A 148 55.77 12.60 -30.44
CA LEU A 148 54.45 12.86 -31.00
C LEU A 148 53.56 13.58 -29.98
N ASP A 149 52.90 14.65 -30.42
CA ASP A 149 51.85 15.30 -29.62
C ASP A 149 50.57 14.45 -29.66
N LEU A 150 50.21 13.90 -28.51
CA LEU A 150 49.06 13.04 -28.34
C LEU A 150 47.80 13.80 -27.97
N SER A 151 47.88 15.13 -27.82
CA SER A 151 46.74 15.98 -27.46
C SER A 151 45.57 15.77 -28.43
N GLN A 152 45.86 15.60 -29.73
CA GLN A 152 44.84 15.33 -30.75
C GLN A 152 44.19 13.95 -30.59
N LEU A 153 44.95 12.91 -30.26
CA LEU A 153 44.42 11.55 -30.03
C LEU A 153 43.62 11.45 -28.73
N ILE A 154 44.05 12.15 -27.68
CA ILE A 154 43.29 12.24 -26.42
C ILE A 154 41.96 12.95 -26.68
N THR A 155 41.98 14.05 -27.44
CA THR A 155 40.77 14.83 -27.75
C THR A 155 39.76 14.01 -28.57
N THR A 156 40.20 13.22 -29.55
CA THR A 156 39.30 12.33 -30.30
C THR A 156 38.82 11.14 -29.47
N SER A 157 39.66 10.63 -28.57
CA SER A 157 39.27 9.56 -27.63
C SER A 157 38.19 10.00 -26.64
N ALA A 158 38.16 11.29 -26.26
CA ALA A 158 37.12 11.83 -25.38
C ALA A 158 35.72 11.71 -26.00
N VAL A 159 35.59 11.93 -27.31
CA VAL A 159 34.32 11.73 -28.03
C VAL A 159 33.92 10.25 -28.00
N LEU A 160 34.86 9.34 -28.25
CA LEU A 160 34.60 7.91 -28.19
C LEU A 160 34.21 7.45 -26.77
N THR A 161 34.89 7.96 -25.74
CA THR A 161 34.55 7.71 -24.34
C THR A 161 33.14 8.19 -24.01
N ALA A 162 32.75 9.38 -24.48
CA ALA A 162 31.39 9.88 -24.31
C ALA A 162 30.36 8.98 -24.99
N VAL A 163 30.60 8.54 -26.23
CA VAL A 163 29.71 7.62 -26.97
C VAL A 163 29.56 6.29 -26.23
N ILE A 164 30.64 5.71 -25.71
CA ILE A 164 30.60 4.47 -24.91
C ILE A 164 29.83 4.69 -23.61
N ALA A 165 30.05 5.82 -22.92
CA ALA A 165 29.33 6.15 -21.70
C ALA A 165 27.82 6.27 -21.94
N PHE A 166 27.41 6.94 -23.02
CA PHE A 166 26.01 7.00 -23.43
C PHE A 166 25.44 5.62 -23.79
N ALA A 167 26.20 4.79 -24.50
CA ALA A 167 25.78 3.43 -24.85
C ALA A 167 25.62 2.52 -23.62
N MET A 168 26.43 2.73 -22.57
CA MET A 168 26.39 1.96 -21.32
C MET A 168 25.42 2.52 -20.28
N GLN A 169 24.77 3.65 -20.54
CA GLN A 169 23.92 4.36 -19.56
C GLN A 169 22.91 3.44 -18.87
N ASP A 170 22.19 2.61 -19.63
CA ASP A 170 21.20 1.68 -19.07
C ASP A 170 21.83 0.53 -18.30
N THR A 171 23.00 0.05 -18.73
CA THR A 171 23.72 -1.03 -18.03
C THR A 171 24.19 -0.53 -16.67
N LEU A 172 24.87 0.63 -16.63
CA LEU A 172 25.33 1.23 -15.38
C LEU A 172 24.16 1.59 -14.46
N GLY A 173 23.07 2.10 -15.04
CA GLY A 173 21.84 2.40 -14.32
C GLY A 173 21.25 1.17 -13.61
N ASN A 174 21.22 0.00 -14.25
CA ASN A 174 20.74 -1.24 -13.63
C ASN A 174 21.62 -1.70 -12.46
N ILE A 175 22.94 -1.52 -12.55
CA ILE A 175 23.89 -1.87 -11.49
C ILE A 175 23.69 -0.96 -10.28
N LEU A 176 23.72 0.37 -10.50
CA LEU A 176 23.57 1.35 -9.44
C LEU A 176 22.20 1.21 -8.77
N SER A 177 21.15 0.95 -9.53
CA SER A 177 19.80 0.70 -9.01
C SER A 177 19.74 -0.58 -8.19
N GLY A 178 20.45 -1.64 -8.60
CA GLY A 178 20.50 -2.90 -7.84
C GLY A 178 21.17 -2.73 -6.48
N VAL A 179 22.27 -1.98 -6.43
CA VAL A 179 22.96 -1.66 -5.18
C VAL A 179 22.08 -0.78 -4.29
N ALA A 180 21.43 0.24 -4.85
CA ALA A 180 20.53 1.12 -4.10
C ALA A 180 19.34 0.36 -3.49
N LEU A 181 18.67 -0.49 -4.27
CA LEU A 181 17.55 -1.31 -3.80
C LEU A 181 17.91 -2.21 -2.61
N GLN A 182 19.13 -2.73 -2.58
CA GLN A 182 19.62 -3.56 -1.48
C GLN A 182 20.00 -2.73 -0.24
N LEU A 183 20.62 -1.56 -0.44
CA LEU A 183 21.01 -0.68 0.68
C LEU A 183 19.81 -0.04 1.37
N ASP A 184 18.78 0.33 0.59
CA ASP A 184 17.57 0.98 1.12
C ASP A 184 16.55 -0.02 1.69
N GLU A 185 16.84 -1.33 1.65
CA GLU A 185 15.93 -2.42 2.04
C GLU A 185 14.50 -2.23 1.49
N SER A 186 14.43 -1.70 0.27
CA SER A 186 13.16 -1.36 -0.38
C SER A 186 12.37 -2.63 -0.75
N LEU A 187 13.08 -3.73 -1.01
CA LEU A 187 12.54 -5.04 -1.37
C LEU A 187 13.28 -6.14 -0.61
N GLU A 188 12.55 -6.96 0.13
CA GLU A 188 13.11 -8.12 0.84
C GLU A 188 12.69 -9.44 0.18
N LEU A 189 13.50 -10.47 0.40
CA LEU A 189 13.21 -11.81 -0.08
C LEU A 189 11.91 -12.34 0.52
N GLY A 190 11.06 -12.93 -0.31
CA GLY A 190 9.80 -13.52 0.09
C GLY A 190 8.62 -12.53 0.21
N GLN A 191 8.85 -11.23 0.05
CA GLN A 191 7.78 -10.24 0.01
C GLN A 191 6.98 -10.34 -1.28
N TRP A 192 5.68 -10.07 -1.21
CA TRP A 192 4.84 -9.94 -2.40
C TRP A 192 4.88 -8.52 -2.92
N VAL A 193 5.09 -8.39 -4.23
CA VAL A 193 5.17 -7.11 -4.92
C VAL A 193 4.17 -7.11 -6.06
N VAL A 194 3.49 -5.98 -6.22
CA VAL A 194 2.58 -5.73 -7.33
C VAL A 194 3.14 -4.61 -8.19
N LEU A 195 3.49 -4.97 -9.41
CA LEU A 195 3.84 -4.07 -10.50
C LEU A 195 2.56 -3.64 -11.23
N SER A 196 2.68 -2.90 -12.34
CA SER A 196 1.54 -2.36 -13.08
C SER A 196 0.56 -3.45 -13.55
N ASP A 197 1.08 -4.56 -14.06
CA ASP A 197 0.35 -5.66 -14.70
C ASP A 197 0.63 -7.03 -14.09
N VAL A 198 1.77 -7.18 -13.39
CA VAL A 198 2.22 -8.44 -12.80
C VAL A 198 2.27 -8.33 -11.28
N SER A 199 1.86 -9.40 -10.59
CA SER A 199 2.11 -9.58 -9.17
C SER A 199 2.91 -10.85 -8.94
N GLY A 200 3.85 -10.80 -7.99
CA GLY A 200 4.69 -11.94 -7.68
C GLY A 200 5.45 -11.80 -6.38
N LYS A 201 5.95 -12.92 -5.89
CA LYS A 201 6.79 -13.02 -4.70
C LYS A 201 8.26 -12.81 -5.08
N VAL A 202 8.98 -11.98 -4.34
CA VAL A 202 10.41 -11.73 -4.57
C VAL A 202 11.19 -13.00 -4.24
N LEU A 203 11.77 -13.63 -5.26
CA LEU A 203 12.67 -14.77 -5.10
C LEU A 203 14.09 -14.33 -4.81
N GLN A 204 14.55 -13.30 -5.53
CA GLN A 204 15.93 -12.81 -5.44
C GLN A 204 16.03 -11.36 -5.92
N VAL A 205 16.81 -10.55 -5.20
CA VAL A 205 17.26 -9.24 -5.68
C VAL A 205 18.71 -9.36 -6.16
N GLY A 206 18.91 -9.43 -7.47
CA GLY A 206 20.24 -9.50 -8.08
C GLY A 206 20.87 -8.13 -8.30
N TRP A 207 22.13 -8.11 -8.76
CA TRP A 207 22.86 -6.86 -9.01
C TRP A 207 22.34 -6.06 -10.22
N ARG A 208 21.67 -6.71 -11.18
CA ARG A 208 21.08 -6.04 -12.38
C ARG A 208 19.56 -6.20 -12.50
N SER A 209 19.00 -7.23 -11.89
CA SER A 209 17.59 -7.60 -12.02
C SER A 209 17.07 -8.27 -10.77
N THR A 210 15.78 -8.09 -10.51
CA THR A 210 15.01 -8.74 -9.46
C THR A 210 14.14 -9.82 -10.06
N LEU A 211 14.11 -11.00 -9.44
CA LEU A 211 13.31 -12.15 -9.87
C LEU A 211 12.04 -12.24 -9.01
N LEU A 212 10.89 -12.28 -9.67
CA LEU A 212 9.58 -12.42 -9.04
C LEU A 212 8.94 -13.74 -9.49
N GLU A 213 8.35 -14.49 -8.57
CA GLU A 213 7.54 -15.67 -8.88
C GLU A 213 6.07 -15.29 -8.94
N THR A 214 5.42 -15.45 -10.09
CA THR A 214 3.98 -15.23 -10.21
C THR A 214 3.20 -16.38 -9.59
N ARG A 215 1.90 -16.17 -9.36
CA ARG A 215 1.00 -17.22 -8.86
C ARG A 215 0.87 -18.42 -9.79
N ASN A 216 1.14 -18.21 -11.09
CA ASN A 216 1.11 -19.25 -12.10
C ASN A 216 2.42 -20.09 -12.10
N GLY A 217 3.40 -19.76 -11.23
CA GLY A 217 4.70 -20.40 -11.18
C GLY A 217 5.71 -19.87 -12.19
N GLU A 218 5.45 -18.71 -12.81
CA GLU A 218 6.37 -18.09 -13.78
C GLU A 218 7.41 -17.24 -13.06
N THR A 219 8.66 -17.25 -13.53
CA THR A 219 9.69 -16.32 -13.02
C THR A 219 9.77 -15.09 -13.91
N VAL A 220 9.33 -13.95 -13.38
CA VAL A 220 9.40 -12.64 -14.04
C VAL A 220 10.70 -11.95 -13.64
N VAL A 221 11.49 -11.58 -14.65
CA VAL A 221 12.80 -10.91 -14.47
C VAL A 221 12.61 -9.42 -14.70
N VAL A 222 12.76 -8.63 -13.64
CA VAL A 222 12.55 -7.17 -13.68
C VAL A 222 13.90 -6.45 -13.61
N PRO A 223 14.26 -5.60 -14.59
CA PRO A 223 15.47 -4.79 -14.49
C PRO A 223 15.41 -3.84 -13.29
N ASN A 224 16.49 -3.73 -12.52
CA ASN A 224 16.50 -2.91 -11.31
C ASN A 224 16.28 -1.42 -11.61
N ALA A 225 16.81 -0.92 -12.74
CA ALA A 225 16.55 0.46 -13.15
C ALA A 225 15.07 0.73 -13.45
N TRP A 226 14.31 -0.30 -13.86
CA TRP A 226 12.87 -0.16 -14.05
C TRP A 226 12.16 -0.01 -12.71
N LEU A 227 12.50 -0.81 -11.70
CA LEU A 227 11.92 -0.70 -10.35
C LEU A 227 12.19 0.66 -9.69
N MET A 228 13.36 1.26 -9.91
CA MET A 228 13.68 2.58 -9.37
C MET A 228 12.99 3.73 -10.11
N LYS A 229 12.63 3.54 -11.39
CA LYS A 229 11.97 4.57 -12.21
C LYS A 229 10.44 4.50 -12.14
N ASN A 230 9.88 3.35 -11.76
CA ASN A 230 8.44 3.10 -11.75
C ASN A 230 7.91 2.87 -10.34
N SER A 231 6.64 3.22 -10.11
CA SER A 231 5.98 2.90 -8.85
C SER A 231 5.64 1.41 -8.78
N PHE A 232 6.01 0.76 -7.69
CA PHE A 232 5.55 -0.59 -7.34
C PHE A 232 4.96 -0.58 -5.93
N ARG A 233 4.12 -1.59 -5.63
CA ARG A 233 3.51 -1.75 -4.31
C ARG A 233 4.07 -2.98 -3.64
N VAL A 234 4.60 -2.82 -2.43
CA VAL A 234 4.99 -3.94 -1.58
C VAL A 234 3.81 -4.29 -0.68
N LEU A 235 3.34 -5.53 -0.75
CA LEU A 235 2.22 -6.01 0.07
C LEU A 235 2.70 -6.38 1.46
N GLY A 236 1.88 -6.10 2.47
CA GLY A 236 2.14 -6.52 3.86
C GLY A 236 3.16 -5.67 4.63
N LYS A 237 3.85 -4.71 4.01
CA LYS A 237 4.75 -3.77 4.70
C LYS A 237 3.95 -2.64 5.34
N ARG A 238 3.37 -2.90 6.53
CA ARG A 238 2.85 -1.82 7.40
C ARG A 238 3.98 -1.30 8.27
N PHE A 239 4.13 0.01 8.32
CA PHE A 239 4.93 0.66 9.37
C PHE A 239 4.27 0.32 10.72
N ILE A 240 4.85 -0.67 11.43
CA ILE A 240 4.67 -0.97 12.86
C ILE A 240 3.45 -1.84 13.24
N GLY A 241 3.73 -2.94 13.97
CA GLY A 241 2.85 -3.52 15.00
C GLY A 241 1.77 -4.53 14.59
N HIS A 242 1.39 -4.60 13.32
CA HIS A 242 0.39 -5.55 12.84
C HIS A 242 1.01 -6.34 11.69
N GLY A 243 0.98 -7.67 11.76
CA GLY A 243 1.64 -8.57 10.79
C GLY A 243 1.26 -8.30 9.33
N MET A 244 1.80 -9.12 8.41
CA MET A 244 1.56 -8.98 6.98
C MET A 244 0.06 -9.13 6.65
N LEU A 245 -0.65 -8.00 6.57
CA LEU A 245 -2.08 -7.95 6.27
C LEU A 245 -2.29 -7.23 4.95
N TRP A 246 -3.06 -7.86 4.06
CA TRP A 246 -3.43 -7.27 2.78
C TRP A 246 -4.93 -7.05 2.68
N ARG A 247 -5.33 -5.79 2.46
CA ARG A 247 -6.74 -5.40 2.43
C ARG A 247 -7.38 -5.78 1.09
N ARG A 248 -8.45 -6.58 1.15
CA ARG A 248 -9.27 -7.03 0.03
C ARG A 248 -10.59 -6.28 -0.03
N TRP A 249 -11.18 -6.27 -1.23
CA TRP A 249 -12.49 -5.65 -1.51
C TRP A 249 -13.34 -6.64 -2.30
N VAL A 250 -14.56 -6.87 -1.82
CA VAL A 250 -15.57 -7.70 -2.48
C VAL A 250 -16.84 -6.87 -2.61
N TRP A 251 -17.36 -6.76 -3.82
CA TRP A 251 -18.47 -5.88 -4.15
C TRP A 251 -19.77 -6.66 -4.28
N PHE A 252 -20.86 -6.09 -3.74
CA PHE A 252 -22.20 -6.64 -3.79
C PHE A 252 -23.17 -5.55 -4.20
N ASP A 253 -23.95 -5.81 -5.25
CA ASP A 253 -25.00 -4.91 -5.72
C ASP A 253 -26.34 -5.42 -5.15
N ILE A 254 -27.00 -4.59 -4.34
CA ILE A 254 -28.20 -4.94 -3.55
C ILE A 254 -29.33 -3.97 -3.89
N ALA A 255 -30.58 -4.43 -3.84
CA ALA A 255 -31.73 -3.57 -4.07
C ALA A 255 -31.81 -2.44 -3.01
N TRP A 256 -32.11 -1.22 -3.45
CA TRP A 256 -32.13 -0.02 -2.60
C TRP A 256 -33.25 0.04 -1.55
N GLU A 257 -34.19 -0.91 -1.57
CA GLU A 257 -35.41 -0.92 -0.74
C GLU A 257 -35.13 -1.15 0.75
N LEU A 258 -33.94 -1.64 1.10
CA LEU A 258 -33.58 -2.01 2.45
C LEU A 258 -32.68 -0.96 3.11
N PRO A 259 -32.89 -0.66 4.41
CA PRO A 259 -32.03 0.25 5.17
C PRO A 259 -30.55 -0.18 5.13
N PRO A 260 -29.60 0.75 4.86
CA PRO A 260 -28.19 0.41 4.75
C PRO A 260 -27.61 -0.24 6.00
N ALA A 261 -27.98 0.24 7.19
CA ALA A 261 -27.52 -0.32 8.46
C ALA A 261 -27.82 -1.83 8.57
N LYS A 262 -29.01 -2.26 8.16
CA LYS A 262 -29.41 -3.67 8.18
C LYS A 262 -28.56 -4.52 7.23
N VAL A 263 -28.34 -4.02 6.02
CA VAL A 263 -27.55 -4.73 5.00
C VAL A 263 -26.08 -4.83 5.44
N ILE A 264 -25.50 -3.74 5.93
CA ILE A 264 -24.13 -3.67 6.44
C ILE A 264 -23.94 -4.68 7.57
N ALA A 265 -24.85 -4.71 8.55
CA ALA A 265 -24.78 -5.65 9.67
C ALA A 265 -24.80 -7.11 9.20
N VAL A 266 -25.67 -7.47 8.25
CA VAL A 266 -25.74 -8.84 7.72
C VAL A 266 -24.45 -9.23 7.00
N ILE A 267 -23.90 -8.34 6.16
CA ILE A 267 -22.65 -8.60 5.42
C ILE A 267 -21.47 -8.74 6.39
N GLN A 268 -21.36 -7.88 7.41
CA GLN A 268 -20.29 -7.94 8.40
C GLN A 268 -20.36 -9.20 9.25
N ASN A 269 -21.52 -9.51 9.82
CA ASN A 269 -21.70 -10.67 10.69
C ASN A 269 -21.47 -11.98 9.93
N ALA A 270 -21.83 -12.05 8.64
CA ALA A 270 -21.56 -13.23 7.82
C ALA A 270 -20.07 -13.62 7.77
N ILE A 271 -19.17 -12.64 7.85
CA ILE A 271 -17.72 -12.82 7.84
C ILE A 271 -17.16 -12.98 9.26
N LEU A 272 -17.70 -12.26 10.25
CA LEU A 272 -17.24 -12.36 11.64
C LEU A 272 -17.63 -13.72 12.26
N ASP A 273 -18.82 -14.22 11.96
CA ASP A 273 -19.32 -15.52 12.45
C ASP A 273 -18.77 -16.69 11.62
N GLY A 274 -18.58 -16.45 10.31
CA GLY A 274 -18.00 -17.42 9.38
C GLY A 274 -16.49 -17.48 9.55
N ARG A 275 -15.96 -18.49 10.25
CA ARG A 275 -14.51 -18.74 10.34
C ARG A 275 -13.91 -19.06 8.96
N ILE A 276 -13.59 -18.02 8.18
CA ILE A 276 -13.02 -18.13 6.84
C ILE A 276 -11.49 -18.19 6.95
N HIS A 277 -10.89 -19.17 6.29
CA HIS A 277 -9.44 -19.34 6.31
C HIS A 277 -8.74 -18.15 5.62
N GLY A 278 -7.71 -17.62 6.27
CA GLY A 278 -6.93 -16.50 5.75
C GLY A 278 -7.50 -15.11 6.07
N VAL A 279 -8.70 -14.99 6.61
CA VAL A 279 -9.28 -13.70 7.04
C VAL A 279 -8.81 -13.34 8.45
N SER A 280 -8.27 -12.13 8.61
CA SER A 280 -7.87 -11.62 9.92
C SER A 280 -9.09 -11.28 10.79
N SER A 281 -9.01 -11.60 12.08
CA SER A 281 -9.96 -11.11 13.10
C SER A 281 -9.68 -9.67 13.50
N GLU A 282 -8.42 -9.23 13.42
CA GLU A 282 -7.99 -7.88 13.74
C GLU A 282 -7.10 -7.32 12.61
N PRO A 283 -7.51 -6.27 11.90
CA PRO A 283 -8.79 -5.55 12.01
C PRO A 283 -10.01 -6.38 11.54
N PRO A 284 -11.21 -6.17 12.13
CA PRO A 284 -12.42 -6.88 11.74
C PRO A 284 -12.90 -6.46 10.35
N ALA A 285 -13.60 -7.37 9.67
CA ALA A 285 -14.21 -7.09 8.38
C ALA A 285 -15.27 -5.98 8.47
N GLN A 286 -15.37 -5.17 7.41
CA GLN A 286 -16.25 -4.01 7.35
C GLN A 286 -17.05 -4.01 6.06
N ALA A 287 -18.36 -3.78 6.16
CA ALA A 287 -19.21 -3.54 5.00
C ALA A 287 -19.53 -2.06 4.92
N ILE A 288 -19.49 -1.49 3.73
CA ILE A 288 -19.67 -0.06 3.50
C ILE A 288 -20.59 0.12 2.29
N LEU A 289 -21.60 0.98 2.41
CA LEU A 289 -22.35 1.45 1.25
C LEU A 289 -21.49 2.47 0.49
N MET A 290 -21.11 2.13 -0.74
CA MET A 290 -20.15 2.92 -1.52
C MET A 290 -20.84 3.88 -2.49
N GLU A 291 -21.93 3.43 -3.10
CA GLU A 291 -22.66 4.21 -4.09
C GLU A 291 -24.12 3.73 -4.15
N THR A 292 -25.04 4.64 -4.41
CA THR A 292 -26.43 4.32 -4.77
C THR A 292 -26.73 4.91 -6.14
N ARG A 293 -27.09 4.07 -7.11
CA ARG A 293 -27.34 4.48 -8.50
C ARG A 293 -28.42 3.63 -9.14
N ASP A 294 -29.36 4.25 -9.87
CA ASP A 294 -30.37 3.56 -10.69
C ASP A 294 -31.18 2.49 -9.92
N GLY A 295 -31.47 2.72 -8.63
CA GLY A 295 -32.17 1.76 -7.77
C GLY A 295 -31.29 0.62 -7.26
N VAL A 296 -29.97 0.71 -7.41
CA VAL A 296 -28.99 -0.25 -6.91
C VAL A 296 -28.13 0.41 -5.85
N ALA A 297 -28.00 -0.25 -4.70
CA ALA A 297 -27.06 0.11 -3.65
C ALA A 297 -25.83 -0.81 -3.73
N ARG A 298 -24.67 -0.25 -4.06
CA ARG A 298 -23.40 -0.97 -4.17
C ARG A 298 -22.68 -0.96 -2.84
N TYR A 299 -22.58 -2.13 -2.23
CA TYR A 299 -21.86 -2.35 -0.99
C TYR A 299 -20.48 -2.95 -1.27
N ALA A 300 -19.49 -2.56 -0.48
CA ALA A 300 -18.18 -3.17 -0.47
C ALA A 300 -17.90 -3.81 0.88
N LEU A 301 -17.66 -5.12 0.86
CA LEU A 301 -17.03 -5.83 1.95
C LEU A 301 -15.52 -5.65 1.86
N ARG A 302 -14.94 -5.18 2.94
CA ARG A 302 -13.51 -4.97 3.13
C ARG A 302 -13.02 -5.86 4.25
N TYR A 303 -12.05 -6.71 3.96
CA TYR A 303 -11.44 -7.60 4.96
C TYR A 303 -9.93 -7.66 4.75
N TRP A 304 -9.20 -8.19 5.74
CA TRP A 304 -7.75 -8.27 5.70
C TRP A 304 -7.32 -9.73 5.58
N LEU A 305 -6.48 -10.00 4.58
CA LEU A 305 -5.94 -11.30 4.27
C LEU A 305 -4.58 -11.49 4.97
N THR A 306 -4.40 -12.63 5.60
CA THR A 306 -3.17 -13.03 6.31
C THR A 306 -2.24 -13.85 5.42
N ASP A 307 -2.79 -14.59 4.46
CA ASP A 307 -2.04 -15.40 3.48
C ASP A 307 -2.29 -14.87 2.06
N PHE A 308 -1.25 -14.28 1.46
CA PHE A 308 -1.38 -13.62 0.16
C PHE A 308 -1.44 -14.59 -1.02
N THR A 309 -1.19 -15.88 -0.78
CA THR A 309 -1.28 -16.93 -1.80
C THR A 309 -2.72 -17.38 -2.03
N ALA A 310 -3.59 -17.24 -1.03
CA ALA A 310 -4.96 -17.76 -1.04
C ALA A 310 -6.02 -16.72 -1.44
N ASP A 311 -5.64 -15.56 -1.97
CA ASP A 311 -6.53 -14.40 -2.10
C ASP A 311 -7.80 -14.67 -2.90
N ASP A 312 -7.72 -15.32 -4.06
CA ASP A 312 -8.89 -15.63 -4.88
C ASP A 312 -9.82 -16.65 -4.21
N THR A 313 -9.24 -17.63 -3.52
CA THR A 313 -10.00 -18.66 -2.80
C THR A 313 -10.72 -18.07 -1.58
N THR A 314 -10.03 -17.21 -0.81
CA THR A 314 -10.61 -16.53 0.35
C THR A 314 -11.66 -15.52 -0.08
N ASP A 315 -11.44 -14.77 -1.17
CA ASP A 315 -12.45 -13.88 -1.74
C ASP A 315 -13.71 -14.65 -2.15
N SER A 316 -13.55 -15.83 -2.77
CA SER A 316 -14.65 -16.70 -3.17
C SER A 316 -15.44 -17.19 -1.96
N GLN A 317 -14.74 -17.63 -0.89
CA GLN A 317 -15.37 -18.02 0.36
C GLN A 317 -16.11 -16.85 1.01
N ALA A 318 -15.50 -15.67 1.09
CA ALA A 318 -16.14 -14.46 1.60
C ALA A 318 -17.42 -14.12 0.80
N ARG A 319 -17.37 -14.20 -0.53
CA ARG A 319 -18.55 -14.07 -1.40
C ARG A 319 -19.63 -15.08 -1.05
N ALA A 320 -19.29 -16.37 -0.95
CA ALA A 320 -20.25 -17.42 -0.66
C ALA A 320 -20.93 -17.23 0.71
N HIS A 321 -20.17 -16.84 1.74
CA HIS A 321 -20.70 -16.54 3.07
C HIS A 321 -21.69 -15.39 3.06
N VAL A 322 -21.32 -14.27 2.42
CA VAL A 322 -22.20 -13.11 2.31
C VAL A 322 -23.45 -13.45 1.50
N LEU A 323 -23.32 -14.07 0.33
CA LEU A 323 -24.47 -14.43 -0.51
C LEU A 323 -25.46 -15.34 0.24
N THR A 324 -24.94 -16.33 0.98
CA THR A 324 -25.78 -17.23 1.78
C THR A 324 -26.47 -16.50 2.94
N ALA A 325 -25.78 -15.53 3.57
CA ALA A 325 -26.38 -14.70 4.60
C ALA A 325 -27.48 -13.79 4.03
N LEU A 326 -27.24 -13.13 2.91
CA LEU A 326 -28.24 -12.29 2.24
C LEU A 326 -29.50 -13.09 1.91
N VAL A 327 -29.36 -14.30 1.35
CA VAL A 327 -30.49 -15.21 1.08
C VAL A 327 -31.23 -15.57 2.37
N ARG A 328 -30.53 -15.89 3.46
CA ARG A 328 -31.12 -16.26 4.76
C ARG A 328 -31.95 -15.12 5.37
N TYR A 329 -31.50 -13.88 5.22
CA TYR A 329 -32.20 -12.70 5.72
C TYR A 329 -33.23 -12.13 4.71
N GLY A 330 -33.46 -12.81 3.58
CA GLY A 330 -34.40 -12.38 2.56
C GLY A 330 -34.01 -11.07 1.87
N ILE A 331 -32.71 -10.78 1.78
CA ILE A 331 -32.17 -9.57 1.16
C ILE A 331 -31.92 -9.87 -0.32
N PRO A 332 -32.71 -9.30 -1.26
CA PRO A 332 -32.54 -9.58 -2.68
C PRO A 332 -31.31 -8.87 -3.23
N LEU A 333 -30.52 -9.59 -4.02
CA LEU A 333 -29.48 -8.98 -4.85
C LEU A 333 -30.13 -8.10 -5.92
N ALA A 334 -29.45 -7.02 -6.29
CA ALA A 334 -29.87 -6.24 -7.43
C ALA A 334 -29.84 -7.12 -8.68
N SER A 335 -31.01 -7.35 -9.28
CA SER A 335 -31.07 -7.88 -10.63
C SER A 335 -31.20 -6.71 -11.59
N SER A 336 -30.68 -6.86 -12.82
CA SER A 336 -30.90 -5.88 -13.88
C SER A 336 -32.36 -5.95 -14.34
N THR A 337 -33.30 -5.45 -13.53
CA THR A 337 -34.72 -5.41 -13.88
C THR A 337 -35.03 -4.05 -14.50
N GLN A 338 -35.37 -4.03 -15.79
CA GLN A 338 -36.09 -2.90 -16.37
C GLN A 338 -37.55 -3.01 -15.92
N ASN A 339 -38.00 -2.05 -15.11
CA ASN A 339 -39.41 -1.95 -14.75
C ASN A 339 -40.22 -1.47 -15.95
N VAL A 340 -40.72 -2.40 -16.78
CA VAL A 340 -41.83 -2.13 -17.69
C VAL A 340 -43.11 -2.24 -16.86
N LEU A 341 -43.63 -1.10 -16.40
CA LEU A 341 -44.89 -1.03 -15.66
C LEU A 341 -46.05 -1.36 -16.61
N MET A 342 -46.47 -2.63 -16.64
CA MET A 342 -47.79 -3.02 -17.16
C MET A 342 -48.70 -3.35 -15.99
N THR A 343 -49.41 -2.33 -15.49
CA THR A 343 -50.38 -2.50 -14.41
C THR A 343 -51.65 -3.16 -14.96
N LYS A 344 -51.87 -4.44 -14.66
CA LYS A 344 -53.20 -4.91 -14.29
C LYS A 344 -53.17 -5.06 -12.77
N ASP A 345 -53.72 -4.08 -12.06
CA ASP A 345 -53.87 -4.13 -10.61
C ASP A 345 -54.67 -5.38 -10.25
N ASN A 346 -54.01 -6.37 -9.64
CA ASN A 346 -54.70 -7.43 -8.93
C ASN A 346 -54.88 -6.94 -7.50
N ASP A 347 -56.08 -6.46 -7.18
CA ASP A 347 -56.48 -5.95 -5.85
C ASP A 347 -56.03 -6.86 -4.69
N LYS A 348 -55.92 -8.17 -4.93
CA LYS A 348 -55.50 -9.19 -3.95
C LYS A 348 -54.09 -8.96 -3.40
N THR A 349 -53.11 -8.58 -4.23
CA THR A 349 -51.71 -8.42 -3.78
C THR A 349 -51.53 -7.14 -2.98
N ALA A 350 -52.24 -6.07 -3.36
CA ALA A 350 -52.25 -4.80 -2.65
C ALA A 350 -52.91 -4.95 -1.26
N ALA A 351 -54.07 -5.61 -1.20
CA ALA A 351 -54.76 -5.89 0.05
C ALA A 351 -53.92 -6.72 1.02
N GLN A 352 -53.15 -7.69 0.52
CA GLN A 352 -52.29 -8.53 1.35
C GLN A 352 -51.07 -7.78 1.90
N ARG A 353 -50.50 -6.82 1.16
CA ARG A 353 -49.43 -5.97 1.68
C ARG A 353 -49.95 -5.01 2.75
N GLN A 354 -51.10 -4.41 2.51
CA GLN A 354 -51.73 -3.49 3.46
C GLN A 354 -52.09 -4.18 4.78
N SER A 355 -52.58 -5.42 4.74
CA SER A 355 -52.88 -6.16 5.98
C SER A 355 -51.63 -6.49 6.80
N ILE A 356 -50.52 -6.85 6.15
CA ILE A 356 -49.23 -7.09 6.82
C ILE A 356 -48.71 -5.81 7.48
N ASP A 357 -48.77 -4.67 6.79
CA ASP A 357 -48.31 -3.38 7.32
C ASP A 357 -49.18 -2.90 8.49
N ILE A 358 -50.50 -3.03 8.40
CA ILE A 358 -51.41 -2.71 9.52
C ILE A 358 -51.11 -3.61 10.72
N GLN A 359 -50.88 -4.91 10.50
CA GLN A 359 -50.56 -5.83 11.59
C GLN A 359 -49.25 -5.42 12.30
N ARG A 360 -48.18 -5.11 11.56
CA ARG A 360 -46.91 -4.64 12.16
C ARG A 360 -47.09 -3.37 13.01
N ARG A 361 -47.92 -2.44 12.54
CA ARG A 361 -48.25 -1.21 13.27
C ARG A 361 -49.09 -1.50 14.52
N MET A 362 -50.01 -2.47 14.45
CA MET A 362 -50.75 -2.93 15.62
C MET A 362 -49.83 -3.58 16.67
N ASP A 363 -48.91 -4.45 16.24
CA ASP A 363 -47.94 -5.10 17.12
C ASP A 363 -47.05 -4.05 17.83
N ALA A 364 -46.67 -2.97 17.13
CA ALA A 364 -45.92 -1.86 17.71
C ALA A 364 -46.70 -1.09 18.78
N LEU A 365 -48.02 -0.90 18.60
CA LEU A 365 -48.87 -0.24 19.59
C LEU A 365 -49.13 -1.12 20.83
N GLU A 366 -49.23 -2.43 20.64
CA GLU A 366 -49.46 -3.39 21.73
C GLU A 366 -48.29 -3.45 22.72
N GLY A 367 -47.06 -3.25 22.26
CA GLY A 367 -45.86 -3.24 23.10
C GLY A 367 -45.66 -1.98 23.96
N VAL A 368 -46.53 -0.97 23.85
CA VAL A 368 -46.34 0.34 24.47
C VAL A 368 -47.37 0.57 25.58
N THR A 369 -46.88 0.85 26.79
CA THR A 369 -47.72 1.04 28.00
C THR A 369 -48.75 2.15 27.85
N LEU A 370 -48.45 3.20 27.06
CA LEU A 370 -49.37 4.31 26.80
C LEU A 370 -50.70 3.88 26.17
N PHE A 371 -50.71 2.77 25.43
CA PHE A 371 -51.89 2.28 24.71
C PHE A 371 -52.51 1.02 25.35
N ALA A 372 -52.11 0.67 26.58
CA ALA A 372 -52.57 -0.54 27.24
C ALA A 372 -54.10 -0.59 27.45
N ASP A 373 -54.72 0.56 27.75
CA ASP A 373 -56.17 0.67 27.98
C ASP A 373 -56.99 0.84 26.68
N PHE A 374 -56.34 0.86 25.52
CA PHE A 374 -57.00 1.02 24.23
C PHE A 374 -57.55 -0.32 23.75
N THR A 375 -58.81 -0.31 23.33
CA THR A 375 -59.46 -1.46 22.69
C THR A 375 -58.75 -1.81 21.37
N ALA A 376 -58.92 -3.04 20.90
CA ALA A 376 -58.33 -3.49 19.65
C ALA A 376 -58.78 -2.63 18.44
N GLU A 377 -59.98 -2.07 18.50
CA GLU A 377 -60.51 -1.20 17.44
C GLU A 377 -59.89 0.20 17.49
N GLU A 378 -59.74 0.80 18.68
CA GLU A 378 -59.03 2.07 18.86
C GLU A 378 -57.55 1.94 18.43
N ARG A 379 -56.88 0.82 18.78
CA ARG A 379 -55.51 0.53 18.31
C ARG A 379 -55.44 0.35 16.79
N ARG A 380 -56.42 -0.32 16.18
CA ARG A 380 -56.48 -0.45 14.71
C ARG A 380 -56.63 0.92 14.05
N HIS A 381 -57.48 1.79 14.59
CA HIS A 381 -57.65 3.14 14.07
C HIS A 381 -56.34 3.96 14.15
N LEU A 382 -55.60 3.86 15.26
CA LEU A 382 -54.27 4.48 15.37
C LEU A 382 -53.25 3.87 14.40
N ALA A 383 -53.24 2.55 14.25
CA ALA A 383 -52.32 1.84 13.36
C ALA A 383 -52.46 2.31 11.90
N GLU A 384 -53.67 2.66 11.46
CA GLU A 384 -53.89 3.21 10.13
C GLU A 384 -53.22 4.59 9.94
N GLN A 385 -53.11 5.38 11.01
CA GLN A 385 -52.54 6.73 10.99
C GLN A 385 -51.05 6.79 11.35
N LEU A 386 -50.46 5.70 11.84
CA LEU A 386 -49.03 5.64 12.10
C LEU A 386 -48.23 5.75 10.80
N SER A 387 -47.19 6.59 10.82
CA SER A 387 -46.24 6.69 9.70
C SER A 387 -44.85 6.24 10.12
N PHE A 388 -44.24 5.41 9.26
CA PHE A 388 -42.90 4.86 9.50
C PHE A 388 -41.83 5.93 9.33
N ALA A 389 -40.89 6.01 10.27
CA ALA A 389 -39.80 6.98 10.30
C ALA A 389 -38.49 6.29 10.74
N PRO A 390 -37.62 5.90 9.80
CA PRO A 390 -36.30 5.37 10.12
C PRO A 390 -35.27 6.49 10.37
N PHE A 391 -34.29 6.24 11.22
CA PHE A 391 -33.19 7.15 11.56
C PHE A 391 -31.86 6.39 11.64
N GLU A 392 -30.78 7.00 11.15
CA GLU A 392 -29.42 6.46 11.26
C GLU A 392 -28.75 6.93 12.57
N GLU A 393 -27.65 6.26 12.96
CA GLU A 393 -26.89 6.63 14.16
C GLU A 393 -26.44 8.11 14.11
N GLY A 394 -26.72 8.84 15.19
CA GLY A 394 -26.40 10.26 15.32
C GLY A 394 -27.48 11.21 14.81
N ASP A 395 -28.53 10.71 14.14
CA ASP A 395 -29.65 11.54 13.69
C ASP A 395 -30.41 12.16 14.88
N VAL A 396 -30.72 13.45 14.76
CA VAL A 396 -31.53 14.15 15.75
C VAL A 396 -33.00 13.97 15.42
N ILE A 397 -33.70 13.14 16.20
CA ILE A 397 -35.12 12.81 15.98
C ILE A 397 -36.03 13.94 16.45
N SER A 398 -35.70 14.59 17.57
CA SER A 398 -36.43 15.76 18.09
C SER A 398 -35.49 16.69 18.85
N ARG A 399 -35.71 18.00 18.79
CA ARG A 399 -34.86 19.01 19.45
C ARG A 399 -35.55 19.62 20.66
N GLN A 400 -34.77 19.88 21.72
CA GLN A 400 -35.22 20.66 22.87
C GLN A 400 -35.78 22.03 22.41
N GLY A 401 -36.86 22.47 23.03
CA GLY A 401 -37.58 23.69 22.70
C GLY A 401 -38.49 23.59 21.47
N ALA A 402 -38.41 22.52 20.66
CA ALA A 402 -39.27 22.36 19.50
C ALA A 402 -40.74 22.18 19.92
N VAL A 403 -41.65 22.83 19.20
CA VAL A 403 -43.10 22.67 19.35
C VAL A 403 -43.58 21.68 18.30
N ALA A 404 -43.11 20.43 18.43
CA ALA A 404 -43.47 19.34 17.53
C ALA A 404 -44.48 18.41 18.22
N HIS A 405 -45.67 18.26 17.64
CA HIS A 405 -46.77 17.46 18.19
C HIS A 405 -46.79 16.03 17.64
N TRP A 406 -45.64 15.36 17.66
CA TRP A 406 -45.52 13.96 17.25
C TRP A 406 -45.20 13.08 18.46
N LEU A 407 -45.80 11.92 18.54
CA LEU A 407 -45.34 10.86 19.44
C LEU A 407 -44.54 9.86 18.61
N TYR A 408 -43.37 9.48 19.10
CA TYR A 408 -42.52 8.47 18.46
C TYR A 408 -42.57 7.18 19.26
N ILE A 409 -42.85 6.07 18.58
CA ILE A 409 -42.93 4.72 19.13
C ILE A 409 -41.77 3.90 18.55
N LEU A 410 -40.82 3.50 19.37
CA LEU A 410 -39.65 2.75 18.92
C LEU A 410 -40.00 1.28 18.73
N THR A 411 -39.74 0.75 17.54
CA THR A 411 -39.86 -0.68 17.24
C THR A 411 -38.50 -1.37 17.27
N CYS A 412 -37.43 -0.69 16.86
CA CYS A 412 -36.07 -1.22 16.85
C CYS A 412 -35.06 -0.11 17.17
N GLY A 413 -33.94 -0.48 17.80
CA GLY A 413 -32.85 0.43 18.13
C GLY A 413 -32.98 1.11 19.51
N GLU A 414 -32.05 2.02 19.78
CA GLU A 414 -31.98 2.79 21.02
C GLU A 414 -31.79 4.28 20.71
N VAL A 415 -32.35 5.16 21.54
CA VAL A 415 -32.17 6.61 21.44
C VAL A 415 -31.63 7.19 22.74
N ASP A 416 -30.70 8.14 22.64
CA ASP A 416 -30.18 8.89 23.76
C ASP A 416 -30.93 10.22 23.91
N VAL A 417 -31.31 10.56 25.14
CA VAL A 417 -32.00 11.80 25.50
C VAL A 417 -30.98 12.76 26.12
N TRP A 418 -30.87 13.95 25.54
CA TRP A 418 -29.87 14.95 25.87
C TRP A 418 -30.51 16.28 26.24
N ARG A 419 -29.99 16.92 27.29
CA ARG A 419 -30.24 18.33 27.62
C ARG A 419 -29.11 19.17 27.05
N ASP A 420 -29.46 20.32 26.46
CA ASP A 420 -28.53 21.29 25.87
C ASP A 420 -27.56 20.66 24.85
N TYR A 421 -28.07 19.71 24.05
CA TYR A 421 -27.32 18.97 23.04
C TYR A 421 -26.59 19.89 22.06
N GLY A 422 -25.31 19.62 21.82
CA GLY A 422 -24.45 20.44 20.95
C GLY A 422 -23.81 21.65 21.65
N THR A 423 -24.00 21.82 22.96
CA THR A 423 -23.32 22.83 23.77
C THR A 423 -22.25 22.21 24.69
N PRO A 424 -21.31 22.99 25.23
CA PRO A 424 -20.31 22.49 26.20
C PRO A 424 -20.90 21.92 27.50
N ILE A 425 -22.16 22.25 27.80
CA ILE A 425 -22.89 21.80 28.99
C ILE A 425 -23.86 20.64 28.68
N ALA A 426 -23.74 20.03 27.50
CA ALA A 426 -24.62 18.95 27.08
C ALA A 426 -24.56 17.77 28.08
N GLU A 427 -25.73 17.35 28.54
CA GLU A 427 -25.87 16.27 29.52
C GLU A 427 -26.80 15.18 28.99
N ARG A 428 -26.36 13.92 29.05
CA ARG A 428 -27.21 12.78 28.70
C ARG A 428 -28.11 12.43 29.87
N LEU A 429 -29.40 12.70 29.72
CA LEU A 429 -30.43 12.44 30.73
C LEU A 429 -30.78 10.95 30.85
N GLY A 430 -30.65 10.20 29.75
CA GLY A 430 -30.97 8.77 29.75
C GLY A 430 -30.97 8.16 28.36
N ARG A 431 -31.32 6.87 28.31
CA ARG A 431 -31.43 6.09 27.08
C ARG A 431 -32.76 5.36 27.04
N ILE A 432 -33.45 5.43 25.91
CA ILE A 432 -34.71 4.74 25.67
C ILE A 432 -34.45 3.59 24.68
N LYS A 433 -34.84 2.38 25.07
CA LYS A 433 -34.68 1.15 24.27
C LYS A 433 -35.92 0.88 23.41
N SER A 434 -35.84 -0.14 22.55
CA SER A 434 -36.97 -0.67 21.76
C SER A 434 -38.21 -0.93 22.63
N CYS A 435 -39.40 -0.80 22.04
CA CYS A 435 -40.71 -0.81 22.71
C CYS A 435 -40.97 0.41 23.62
N GLY A 436 -40.00 1.33 23.76
CA GLY A 436 -40.20 2.63 24.38
C GLY A 436 -40.90 3.63 23.46
N PHE A 437 -41.31 4.76 24.03
CA PHE A 437 -41.88 5.89 23.30
C PHE A 437 -41.38 7.21 23.85
N PHE A 438 -41.41 8.27 23.05
CA PHE A 438 -41.10 9.63 23.51
C PHE A 438 -41.88 10.70 22.74
N GLY A 439 -42.01 11.85 23.38
CA GLY A 439 -42.70 13.01 22.82
C GLY A 439 -44.18 13.08 23.22
N GLU A 440 -44.59 12.25 24.16
CA GLU A 440 -45.90 12.20 24.78
C GLU A 440 -46.31 13.55 25.39
N MET A 441 -45.40 14.24 26.07
CA MET A 441 -45.68 15.54 26.69
C MET A 441 -46.09 16.60 25.66
N GLY A 442 -45.37 16.67 24.54
CA GLY A 442 -45.69 17.63 23.47
C GLY A 442 -46.96 17.27 22.68
N LEU A 443 -47.28 15.97 22.60
CA LEU A 443 -48.52 15.49 21.98
C LEU A 443 -49.74 15.79 22.86
N MET A 444 -49.63 15.58 24.19
CA MET A 444 -50.79 15.61 25.08
C MET A 444 -51.02 16.95 25.80
N THR A 445 -49.97 17.73 26.03
CA THR A 445 -50.06 19.00 26.78
C THR A 445 -49.71 20.22 25.93
N GLY A 446 -49.24 20.02 24.70
CA GLY A 446 -48.74 21.09 23.84
C GLY A 446 -47.42 21.73 24.28
N ALA A 447 -46.81 21.23 25.36
CA ALA A 447 -45.56 21.77 25.89
C ALA A 447 -44.39 21.61 24.89
N PRO A 448 -43.43 22.55 24.87
CA PRO A 448 -42.21 22.40 24.07
C PRO A 448 -41.40 21.18 24.55
N ARG A 449 -40.61 20.59 23.65
CA ARG A 449 -39.71 19.48 23.99
C ARG A 449 -38.75 19.87 25.12
N THR A 450 -38.68 19.07 26.17
CA THR A 450 -37.78 19.29 27.31
C THR A 450 -36.33 18.89 27.04
N ALA A 451 -36.11 18.00 26.08
CA ALA A 451 -34.81 17.46 25.73
C ALA A 451 -34.71 17.16 24.23
N THR A 452 -33.47 17.05 23.74
CA THR A 452 -33.14 16.59 22.39
C THR A 452 -33.00 15.07 22.39
N VAL A 453 -33.59 14.39 21.42
CA VAL A 453 -33.50 12.94 21.27
C VAL A 453 -32.67 12.62 20.03
N VAL A 454 -31.66 11.77 20.20
CA VAL A 454 -30.68 11.41 19.18
C VAL A 454 -30.63 9.89 19.04
N ALA A 455 -30.63 9.38 17.82
CA ALA A 455 -30.49 7.96 17.54
C ALA A 455 -29.10 7.46 17.98
N ALA A 456 -29.04 6.49 18.89
CA ALA A 456 -27.78 5.93 19.37
C ALA A 456 -27.25 4.79 18.48
N CYS A 457 -28.11 4.28 17.59
CA CYS A 457 -27.82 3.34 16.51
C CYS A 457 -28.88 3.54 15.42
N TYR A 458 -28.95 2.66 14.41
CA TYR A 458 -30.09 2.66 13.50
C TYR A 458 -31.40 2.39 14.27
N VAL A 459 -32.37 3.29 14.14
CA VAL A 459 -33.64 3.28 14.86
C VAL A 459 -34.80 3.20 13.88
N GLU A 460 -35.71 2.27 14.14
CA GLU A 460 -37.01 2.22 13.48
C GLU A 460 -38.07 2.69 14.46
N CYS A 461 -38.88 3.66 14.04
CA CYS A 461 -40.00 4.11 14.84
C CYS A 461 -41.21 4.48 13.99
N TYR A 462 -42.37 4.48 14.63
CA TYR A 462 -43.59 5.05 14.08
C TYR A 462 -43.86 6.41 14.71
N ARG A 463 -44.28 7.38 13.90
CA ARG A 463 -44.76 8.68 14.37
C ARG A 463 -46.29 8.73 14.31
N LEU A 464 -46.88 9.23 15.39
CA LEU A 464 -48.32 9.51 15.53
C LEU A 464 -48.51 11.02 15.67
N ASP A 465 -49.48 11.58 14.96
CA ASP A 465 -49.80 13.01 15.01
C ASP A 465 -50.91 13.34 16.03
N ARG A 466 -51.03 14.63 16.36
CA ARG A 466 -52.03 15.14 17.29
C ARG A 466 -53.45 14.86 16.86
N VAL A 467 -53.75 15.03 15.56
CA VAL A 467 -55.12 14.97 15.04
C VAL A 467 -55.70 13.57 15.20
N SER A 468 -54.90 12.54 14.91
CA SER A 468 -55.33 11.15 15.07
C SER A 468 -55.55 10.78 16.53
N PHE A 469 -54.74 11.34 17.44
CA PHE A 469 -54.88 11.10 18.87
C PHE A 469 -56.09 11.84 19.48
N GLU A 470 -56.33 13.08 19.06
CA GLU A 470 -57.47 13.92 19.46
C GLU A 470 -58.81 13.27 19.13
N ALA A 471 -58.93 12.61 17.97
CA ALA A 471 -60.14 11.93 17.55
C ALA A 471 -60.58 10.84 18.57
N ILE A 472 -59.63 10.10 19.13
CA ILE A 472 -59.91 9.03 20.10
C ILE A 472 -60.27 9.61 21.47
N LEU A 473 -59.53 10.62 21.92
CA LEU A 473 -59.81 11.28 23.20
C LEU A 473 -61.19 11.95 23.22
N THR A 474 -61.58 12.57 22.10
CA THR A 474 -62.92 13.16 21.95
C THR A 474 -64.02 12.10 21.98
N ALA A 475 -63.78 10.94 21.36
CA ALA A 475 -64.73 9.83 21.38
C ALA A 475 -64.86 9.18 22.78
N ARG A 476 -63.78 9.15 23.55
CA ARG A 476 -63.77 8.57 24.90
C ARG A 476 -62.96 9.43 25.90
N PRO A 477 -63.58 10.49 26.46
CA PRO A 477 -62.90 11.41 27.37
C PRO A 477 -62.31 10.75 28.63
N ALA A 478 -62.88 9.62 29.07
CA ALA A 478 -62.36 8.84 30.20
C ALA A 478 -60.93 8.30 29.99
N LEU A 479 -60.45 8.19 28.73
CA LEU A 479 -59.06 7.82 28.45
C LEU A 479 -58.07 8.91 28.88
N ALA A 480 -58.49 10.18 28.93
CA ALA A 480 -57.63 11.27 29.39
C ALA A 480 -57.22 11.07 30.86
N ASP A 481 -58.13 10.53 31.69
CA ASP A 481 -57.86 10.24 33.10
C ASP A 481 -56.78 9.15 33.22
N ALA A 482 -56.94 8.01 32.52
CA ALA A 482 -55.99 6.91 32.51
C ALA A 482 -54.59 7.32 31.99
N LEU A 483 -54.55 8.10 30.91
CA LEU A 483 -53.29 8.61 30.35
C LEU A 483 -52.59 9.58 31.29
N SER A 484 -53.35 10.41 32.01
CA SER A 484 -52.78 11.34 32.99
C SER A 484 -52.04 10.62 34.12
N HIS A 485 -52.56 9.46 34.55
CA HIS A 485 -51.91 8.60 35.54
C HIS A 485 -50.60 8.01 35.01
N ILE A 486 -50.61 7.44 33.80
CA ILE A 486 -49.41 6.85 33.17
C ILE A 486 -48.31 7.92 32.97
N LEU A 487 -48.70 9.12 32.56
CA LEU A 487 -47.76 10.24 32.41
C LEU A 487 -47.20 10.72 33.76
N ALA A 488 -48.02 10.79 34.80
CA ALA A 488 -47.60 11.20 36.13
C ALA A 488 -46.57 10.23 36.72
N GLU A 489 -46.82 8.92 36.62
CA GLU A 489 -45.86 7.89 37.04
C GLU A 489 -44.53 8.02 36.30
N ARG A 490 -44.59 8.16 34.96
CA ARG A 490 -43.38 8.27 34.15
C ARG A 490 -42.57 9.54 34.45
N LEU A 491 -43.23 10.66 34.70
CA LEU A 491 -42.56 11.91 35.11
C LEU A 491 -41.91 11.77 36.47
N ASN A 492 -42.56 11.06 37.40
CA ASN A 492 -42.01 10.80 38.72
C ASN A 492 -40.78 9.88 38.64
N ASP A 493 -40.81 8.83 37.81
CA ASP A 493 -39.67 7.94 37.57
C ASP A 493 -38.49 8.68 36.93
N ASN A 494 -38.75 9.52 35.91
CA ASN A 494 -37.73 10.36 35.29
C ASN A 494 -37.17 11.40 36.28
N HIS A 495 -37.99 11.95 37.17
CA HIS A 495 -37.56 12.88 38.21
C HIS A 495 -36.67 12.18 39.24
N LEU A 496 -37.05 10.97 39.69
CA LEU A 496 -36.27 10.15 40.62
C LEU A 496 -34.89 9.75 40.06
N HIS A 497 -34.77 9.56 38.75
CA HIS A 497 -33.50 9.27 38.08
C HIS A 497 -32.64 10.51 37.80
N SER A 498 -33.18 11.73 37.97
CA SER A 498 -32.46 13.00 37.75
C SER A 498 -32.08 13.75 39.03
N VAL A 499 -32.28 13.15 40.22
CA VAL A 499 -32.09 13.75 41.57
C VAL A 499 -30.63 14.15 41.90
N THR A 500 -29.68 14.01 40.98
CA THR A 500 -28.29 14.46 41.23
C THR A 500 -28.12 15.99 41.22
N GLN A 501 -29.14 16.80 40.86
CA GLN A 501 -29.02 18.26 40.80
C GLN A 501 -30.24 19.00 41.38
N THR A 502 -29.96 20.03 42.19
CA THR A 502 -30.84 20.71 43.15
C THR A 502 -31.88 21.70 42.60
N ASP A 503 -32.11 21.81 41.29
CA ASP A 503 -32.94 22.87 40.70
C ASP A 503 -34.07 22.39 39.76
N ILE A 504 -34.48 21.12 39.83
CA ILE A 504 -35.58 20.62 39.00
C ILE A 504 -36.93 20.91 39.69
N PRO A 505 -37.85 21.67 39.07
CA PRO A 505 -39.20 21.85 39.59
C PRO A 505 -39.86 20.49 39.84
N ALA A 506 -40.62 20.37 40.94
CA ALA A 506 -41.35 19.15 41.24
C ALA A 506 -42.23 18.74 40.05
N PRO A 507 -42.32 17.44 39.72
CA PRO A 507 -43.15 16.99 38.62
C PRO A 507 -44.61 17.41 38.85
N PRO A 508 -45.32 17.86 37.80
CA PRO A 508 -46.72 18.29 37.92
C PRO A 508 -47.57 17.14 38.46
N ARG A 509 -48.51 17.45 39.36
CA ARG A 509 -49.42 16.45 39.93
C ARG A 509 -50.35 15.92 38.85
N GLU A 510 -50.81 14.68 38.99
CA GLU A 510 -51.74 14.02 38.07
C GLU A 510 -52.95 14.92 37.70
N ALA A 511 -53.57 15.55 38.70
CA ALA A 511 -54.70 16.47 38.49
C ALA A 511 -54.34 17.68 37.60
N GLU A 512 -53.11 18.20 37.70
CA GLU A 512 -52.64 19.32 36.88
C GLU A 512 -52.35 18.88 35.43
N LEU A 513 -51.81 17.67 35.25
CA LEU A 513 -51.62 17.07 33.93
C LEU A 513 -52.97 16.82 33.26
N LEU A 514 -53.94 16.27 34.00
CA LEU A 514 -55.28 16.04 33.49
C LEU A 514 -55.95 17.34 33.04
N GLU A 515 -55.85 18.41 33.82
CA GLU A 515 -56.41 19.71 33.44
C GLU A 515 -55.73 20.27 32.17
N ARG A 516 -54.40 20.12 32.05
CA ARG A 516 -53.66 20.53 30.83
C ARG A 516 -54.09 19.72 29.61
N ILE A 517 -54.28 18.40 29.74
CA ILE A 517 -54.73 17.52 28.66
C ILE A 517 -56.13 17.93 28.21
N ARG A 518 -57.08 18.06 29.15
CA ARG A 518 -58.46 18.46 28.84
C ARG A 518 -58.51 19.82 28.15
N ARG A 519 -57.76 20.80 28.66
CA ARG A 519 -57.67 22.13 28.05
C ARG A 519 -57.04 22.09 26.65
N PHE A 520 -56.02 21.27 26.43
CA PHE A 520 -55.31 21.19 25.16
C PHE A 520 -56.14 20.52 24.05
N PHE A 521 -56.98 19.55 24.40
CA PHE A 521 -57.89 18.85 23.47
C PHE A 521 -59.34 19.37 23.49
N GLY A 522 -59.66 20.37 24.30
CA GLY A 522 -61.00 20.96 24.37
C GLY A 522 -62.07 20.05 24.98
N LEU A 523 -61.70 19.19 25.94
CA LEU A 523 -62.55 18.20 26.61
C LEU A 523 -63.24 18.71 27.87
#